data_AF-M1E161-F1
#
_entry.id   AF-M1E161-F1
#
_cell.length_a   1.000
_cell.length_b   1.000
_cell.length_c   1.000
_cell.angle_alpha   90.00
_cell.angle_beta   90.00
_cell.angle_gamma   90.00
#
_symmetry.space_group_name_H-M   'P 1'
#
loop_
_entity.id
_entity.type
_entity.pdbx_description
1 polymer ?
#
loop_
_entity_poly.entity_id
_entity_poly.type
_entity_poly.pdbx_seq_one_letter_code
_entity_poly.pdbx_strand_id
1 'polypeptide(L)'
;MMISPAGKPHSFFHPIVDAIVSHFQNPGMQLSQGIRLDTITARNKVNELKNRLEEHNVVEDATIARTSFYDQMAEIGQKGWWESIEQHNANEVTIFEAWLSGTCSKMRHQVQLENGASSSLGRESFGI
;
A
#
# COMPACT_ATOMS: atom_id res chain seq x y z
N MET A 1 -22.65 37.65 26.66
CA MET A 1 -22.18 38.94 27.20
C MET A 1 -21.90 38.73 28.68
N MET A 2 -20.64 38.83 29.13
CA MET A 2 -20.29 38.65 30.54
C MET A 2 -20.20 40.04 31.17
N ILE A 3 -20.92 40.27 32.27
CA ILE A 3 -20.90 41.54 32.99
C ILE A 3 -20.02 41.35 34.21
N SER A 4 -18.98 42.17 34.35
CA SER A 4 -18.11 42.16 35.52
C SER A 4 -18.90 42.47 36.81
N PRO A 5 -18.37 42.12 38.00
CA PRO A 5 -18.98 42.50 39.27
C PRO A 5 -19.17 44.02 39.45
N ALA A 6 -18.41 44.83 38.71
CA ALA A 6 -18.53 46.29 38.66
C ALA A 6 -19.59 46.80 37.65
N GLY A 7 -20.39 45.90 37.06
CA GLY A 7 -21.45 46.26 36.10
C GLY A 7 -20.94 46.61 34.70
N LYS A 8 -19.64 46.46 34.41
CA LYS A 8 -19.07 46.77 33.10
C LYS A 8 -19.17 45.57 32.15
N PRO A 9 -19.65 45.75 30.91
CA PRO A 9 -19.59 44.72 29.88
C PRO A 9 -18.14 44.31 29.62
N HIS A 10 -17.83 43.02 29.76
CA HIS A 10 -16.59 42.43 29.27
C HIS A 10 -16.89 41.58 28.05
N SER A 11 -16.30 41.98 26.92
CA SER A 11 -16.24 41.20 25.69
C SER A 11 -14.90 40.46 25.67
N PHE A 12 -14.93 39.13 25.51
CA PHE A 12 -13.72 38.33 25.24
C PHE A 12 -13.23 38.51 23.79
N PHE A 13 -14.02 39.18 22.96
CA PHE A 13 -13.66 39.47 21.58
C PHE A 13 -12.66 40.63 21.57
N HIS A 14 -11.54 40.44 20.86
CA HIS A 14 -10.56 41.49 20.63
C HIS A 14 -11.28 42.74 20.05
N PRO A 15 -10.86 43.97 20.41
CA PRO A 15 -11.48 45.22 19.93
C PRO A 15 -11.66 45.30 18.40
N ILE A 16 -10.83 44.54 17.67
CA ILE A 16 -10.81 44.41 16.22
C ILE A 16 -12.07 43.70 15.68
N VAL A 17 -12.61 42.69 16.38
CA VAL A 17 -13.77 41.91 15.90
C VAL A 17 -15.05 42.75 15.97
N ASP A 18 -15.28 43.45 17.08
CA ASP A 18 -16.46 44.32 17.23
C ASP A 18 -16.42 45.49 16.22
N ALA A 19 -15.24 46.04 15.95
CA ALA A 19 -15.07 47.09 14.95
C ALA A 19 -15.31 46.59 13.52
N ILE A 20 -14.84 45.37 13.19
CA ILE A 20 -15.11 44.73 11.89
C ILE A 20 -16.61 44.47 11.72
N VAL A 21 -17.27 43.90 12.73
CA VAL A 21 -18.72 43.63 12.69
C VAL A 21 -19.51 44.93 12.54
N SER A 22 -19.14 45.98 13.29
CA SER A 22 -19.78 47.29 13.20
C SER A 22 -19.60 47.95 11.83
N HIS A 23 -18.42 47.82 11.21
CA HIS A 23 -18.18 48.27 9.83
C HIS A 23 -19.01 47.47 8.82
N PHE A 24 -19.19 46.16 8.99
CA PHE A 24 -20.06 45.37 8.11
C PHE A 24 -21.53 45.80 8.19
N GLN A 25 -21.99 46.18 9.39
CA GLN A 25 -23.36 46.67 9.60
C GLN A 25 -23.54 48.13 9.15
N ASN A 26 -22.47 48.92 9.11
CA ASN A 26 -22.46 50.30 8.62
C ASN A 26 -21.23 50.56 7.72
N PRO A 27 -21.34 50.34 6.40
CA PRO A 27 -20.23 50.45 5.46
C PRO A 27 -19.60 51.85 5.35
N GLY A 28 -20.31 52.89 5.82
CA GLY A 28 -19.80 54.27 5.85
C GLY A 28 -18.92 54.58 7.07
N MET A 29 -18.83 53.66 8.04
CA MET A 29 -18.02 53.83 9.23
C MET A 29 -16.54 53.69 8.91
N GLN A 30 -15.75 54.76 9.06
CA GLN A 30 -14.30 54.63 8.92
C GLN A 30 -13.68 53.90 10.11
N LEU A 31 -12.97 52.81 9.82
CA LEU A 31 -12.12 52.15 10.81
C LEU A 31 -10.89 53.00 11.12
N SER A 32 -10.47 52.97 12.39
CA SER A 32 -9.22 53.62 12.78
C SER A 32 -8.02 53.02 12.03
N GLN A 33 -6.96 53.82 11.84
CA GLN A 33 -5.77 53.37 11.12
C GLN A 33 -5.16 52.09 11.72
N GLY A 34 -5.13 51.97 13.05
CA GLY A 34 -4.66 50.77 13.74
C GLY A 34 -5.49 49.53 13.38
N ILE A 35 -6.81 49.63 13.41
CA ILE A 35 -7.71 48.50 13.09
C ILE A 35 -7.57 48.10 11.61
N ARG A 36 -7.41 49.06 10.70
CA ARG A 36 -7.15 48.76 9.27
C ARG A 36 -5.85 48.00 9.10
N LEU A 37 -4.79 48.42 9.80
CA LEU A 37 -3.47 47.79 9.71
C LEU A 37 -3.47 46.37 10.30
N ASP A 38 -4.14 46.16 11.43
CA ASP A 38 -4.36 44.85 12.03
C ASP A 38 -5.14 43.92 11.09
N THR A 39 -6.19 44.45 10.43
CA THR A 39 -7.02 43.68 9.49
C THR A 39 -6.22 43.26 8.25
N ILE A 40 -5.41 44.16 7.68
CA ILE A 40 -4.52 43.86 6.55
C ILE A 40 -3.51 42.79 6.96
N THR A 41 -2.91 42.93 8.14
CA THR A 41 -1.91 41.98 8.68
C THR A 41 -2.52 40.59 8.86
N ALA A 42 -3.70 40.51 9.47
CA ALA A 42 -4.43 39.25 9.63
C ALA A 42 -4.76 38.62 8.27
N ARG A 43 -5.22 39.41 7.29
CA ARG A 43 -5.54 38.94 5.94
C ARG A 43 -4.32 38.40 5.21
N ASN A 44 -3.18 39.09 5.31
CA ASN A 44 -1.92 38.62 4.73
C ASN A 44 -1.49 37.29 5.34
N LYS A 45 -1.63 37.16 6.66
CA LYS A 45 -1.29 35.91 7.38
C LYS A 45 -2.21 34.75 6.97
N VAL A 46 -3.50 34.99 6.78
CA VAL A 46 -4.44 33.97 6.25
C VAL A 46 -4.03 33.53 4.84
N ASN A 47 -3.68 34.47 3.96
CA ASN A 47 -3.24 34.13 2.61
C ASN A 47 -1.93 33.33 2.60
N GLU A 48 -0.97 33.71 3.45
CA GLU A 48 0.29 32.99 3.63
C GLU A 48 0.03 31.54 4.09
N LEU A 49 -0.79 31.38 5.13
CA LEU A 49 -1.13 30.05 5.66
C LEU A 49 -1.87 29.19 4.62
N LYS A 50 -2.77 29.80 3.84
CA LYS A 50 -3.47 29.11 2.75
C LYS A 50 -2.49 28.57 1.71
N ASN A 51 -1.53 29.40 1.27
CA ASN A 51 -0.54 28.99 0.28
C ASN A 51 0.34 27.84 0.82
N ARG A 52 0.79 27.95 2.07
CA ARG A 52 1.57 26.90 2.73
C ARG A 52 0.81 25.59 2.88
N LEU A 53 -0.50 25.66 3.15
CA LEU A 53 -1.36 24.48 3.24
C LEU A 53 -1.48 23.78 1.88
N GLU A 54 -1.65 24.55 0.80
CA GLU A 54 -1.71 24.01 -0.56
C GLU A 54 -0.40 23.31 -0.95
N GLU A 55 0.74 23.93 -0.65
CA GLU A 55 2.06 23.31 -0.87
C GLU A 55 2.21 21.99 -0.11
N HIS A 56 1.74 21.94 1.15
CA HIS A 56 1.76 20.72 1.96
C HIS A 56 0.88 19.62 1.38
N ASN A 57 -0.33 19.96 0.92
CA ASN A 57 -1.25 18.99 0.31
C ASN A 57 -0.63 18.35 -0.95
N VAL A 58 0.02 19.15 -1.80
CA VAL A 58 0.71 18.64 -3.00
C VAL A 58 1.81 17.64 -2.64
N VAL A 59 2.59 17.93 -1.58
CA VAL A 59 3.65 17.02 -1.10
C VAL A 59 3.07 15.75 -0.50
N GLU A 60 1.99 15.86 0.26
CA GLU A 60 1.28 14.72 0.85
C GLU A 60 0.74 13.79 -0.25
N ASP A 61 0.02 14.33 -1.22
CA ASP A 61 -0.53 13.57 -2.36
C ASP A 61 0.57 12.85 -3.14
N ALA A 62 1.69 13.54 -3.43
CA ALA A 62 2.84 12.94 -4.09
C ALA A 62 3.47 11.81 -3.26
N THR A 63 3.50 11.95 -1.94
CA THR A 63 4.05 10.94 -1.03
C THR A 63 3.14 9.71 -0.92
N ILE A 64 1.82 9.92 -0.89
CA ILE A 64 0.82 8.84 -0.91
C ILE A 64 0.92 8.07 -2.22
N ALA A 65 0.94 8.76 -3.36
CA ALA A 65 1.06 8.13 -4.67
C ALA A 65 2.35 7.31 -4.79
N ARG A 66 3.48 7.86 -4.31
CA ARG A 66 4.77 7.16 -4.31
C ARG A 66 4.74 5.90 -3.43
N THR A 67 4.20 6.00 -2.22
CA THR A 67 4.12 4.86 -1.29
C THR A 67 3.24 3.76 -1.89
N SER A 68 2.06 4.12 -2.39
CA SER A 68 1.16 3.16 -3.04
C SER A 68 1.79 2.47 -4.25
N PHE A 69 2.58 3.20 -5.05
CA PHE A 69 3.33 2.59 -6.16
C PHE A 69 4.34 1.54 -5.68
N TYR A 70 5.12 1.84 -4.64
CA TYR A 70 6.08 0.88 -4.10
C TYR A 70 5.41 -0.34 -3.47
N ASP A 71 4.30 -0.15 -2.77
CA ASP A 71 3.53 -1.26 -2.19
C ASP A 71 3.01 -2.20 -3.29
N GLN A 72 2.45 -1.65 -4.37
CA GLN A 72 2.01 -2.45 -5.53
C GLN A 72 3.17 -3.22 -6.18
N MET A 73 4.34 -2.57 -6.35
CA MET A 73 5.52 -3.24 -6.90
C MET A 73 6.04 -4.34 -5.98
N ALA A 74 5.97 -4.15 -4.66
CA ALA A 74 6.33 -5.16 -3.68
C ALA A 74 5.36 -6.36 -3.73
N GLU A 75 4.05 -6.12 -3.83
CA GLU A 75 3.05 -7.19 -4.00
C GLU A 75 3.24 -7.97 -5.29
N ILE A 76 3.44 -7.28 -6.42
CA ILE A 76 3.70 -7.92 -7.72
C ILE A 76 5.00 -8.73 -7.66
N GLY A 77 6.04 -8.18 -7.04
CA GLY A 77 7.31 -8.87 -6.86
C GLY A 77 7.17 -10.12 -5.99
N GLN A 78 6.46 -10.04 -4.87
CA GLN A 78 6.19 -11.20 -4.01
C GLN A 78 5.38 -12.26 -4.74
N LYS A 79 4.33 -11.86 -5.46
CA LYS A 79 3.53 -12.77 -6.26
C LYS A 79 4.38 -13.50 -7.30
N GLY A 80 5.20 -12.77 -8.06
CA GLY A 80 6.10 -13.35 -9.05
C GLY A 80 7.14 -14.30 -8.43
N TRP A 81 7.61 -14.01 -7.22
CA TRP A 81 8.51 -14.90 -6.49
C TRP A 81 7.84 -16.22 -6.11
N TRP A 82 6.61 -16.18 -5.58
CA TRP A 82 5.84 -17.39 -5.27
C TRP A 82 5.49 -18.21 -6.50
N GLU A 83 5.09 -17.56 -7.60
CA GLU A 83 4.83 -18.23 -8.89
C GLU A 83 6.09 -18.95 -9.42
N SER A 84 7.28 -18.34 -9.27
CA SER A 84 8.53 -18.97 -9.67
C SER A 84 8.89 -20.20 -8.82
N ILE A 85 8.66 -20.16 -7.51
CA ILE A 85 8.85 -21.31 -6.62
C ILE A 85 7.90 -22.44 -7.00
N GLU A 86 6.62 -22.13 -7.24
CA GLU A 86 5.62 -23.12 -7.60
C GLU A 86 5.97 -23.82 -8.93
N GLN A 87 6.40 -23.04 -9.93
CA GLN A 87 6.86 -23.60 -11.21
C GLN A 87 8.10 -24.48 -11.06
N HIS A 88 9.08 -24.07 -10.25
CA HIS A 88 10.27 -24.87 -9.97
C HIS A 88 9.91 -26.21 -9.31
N ASN A 89 9.05 -26.16 -8.28
CA ASN A 89 8.57 -27.35 -7.59
C ASN A 89 7.85 -28.32 -8.55
N ALA A 90 6.96 -27.81 -9.41
CA ALA A 90 6.28 -28.64 -10.40
C ALA A 90 7.24 -29.33 -11.39
N ASN A 91 8.28 -28.62 -11.82
CA ASN A 91 9.31 -29.18 -12.71
C ASN A 91 10.12 -30.28 -12.02
N GLU A 92 10.55 -30.06 -10.77
CA GLU A 92 11.28 -31.06 -9.99
C GLU A 92 10.45 -32.32 -9.74
N VAL A 93 9.17 -32.17 -9.38
CA VAL A 93 8.24 -33.30 -9.22
C VAL A 93 8.13 -34.10 -10.52
N THR A 94 7.96 -33.42 -11.66
CA THR A 94 7.86 -34.07 -12.98
C THR A 94 9.12 -34.86 -13.33
N ILE A 95 10.31 -34.30 -13.07
CA ILE A 95 11.60 -34.98 -13.29
C ILE A 95 11.70 -36.22 -12.42
N PHE A 96 11.32 -36.10 -11.14
CA PHE A 96 11.38 -37.20 -10.18
C PHE A 96 10.42 -38.34 -10.55
N GLU A 97 9.19 -38.02 -10.94
CA GLU A 97 8.20 -38.99 -11.41
C GLU A 97 8.68 -39.74 -12.66
N ALA A 98 9.26 -39.04 -13.63
CA ALA A 98 9.83 -39.65 -14.83
C ALA A 98 10.97 -40.62 -14.50
N TRP A 99 11.85 -40.24 -13.58
CA TRP A 99 12.96 -41.08 -13.13
C TRP A 99 12.46 -42.35 -12.40
N LEU A 100 11.49 -42.20 -11.51
CA LEU A 100 10.87 -43.33 -10.81
C LEU A 100 10.19 -44.30 -11.78
N SER A 101 9.38 -43.77 -12.71
CA SER A 101 8.68 -44.56 -13.72
C SER A 101 9.64 -45.35 -14.60
N GLY A 102 10.73 -44.72 -15.05
CA GLY A 102 11.78 -45.37 -15.83
C GLY A 102 12.49 -46.48 -15.05
N THR A 103 12.79 -46.24 -13.77
CA THR A 103 13.45 -47.23 -12.90
C THR A 103 12.55 -48.43 -12.61
N CYS A 104 11.29 -48.19 -12.24
CA CYS A 104 10.30 -49.24 -12.03
C CYS A 104 10.07 -50.08 -13.30
N SER A 105 10.08 -49.46 -14.47
CA SER A 105 9.94 -50.18 -15.74
C SER A 105 11.16 -51.04 -16.04
N LYS A 106 12.38 -50.53 -15.83
CA LYS A 106 13.62 -51.33 -15.96
C LYS A 106 13.64 -52.54 -15.02
N MET A 107 13.27 -52.35 -13.75
CA MET A 107 13.21 -53.44 -12.77
C MET A 107 12.17 -54.50 -13.17
N ARG A 108 10.97 -54.09 -13.60
CA ARG A 108 9.95 -55.03 -14.10
C ARG A 108 10.45 -55.84 -15.30
N HIS A 109 11.14 -55.21 -16.25
CA HIS A 109 11.73 -55.91 -17.38
C HIS A 109 12.80 -56.93 -16.95
N GLN A 110 13.67 -56.59 -16.00
CA GLN A 110 14.67 -57.52 -15.47
C GLN A 110 14.02 -58.75 -14.82
N VAL A 111 13.03 -58.56 -13.95
CA VAL A 111 12.29 -59.66 -13.32
C VAL A 111 11.59 -60.55 -14.35
N GLN A 112 11.01 -59.97 -15.40
CA GLN A 112 10.40 -60.73 -16.49
C GLN A 112 11.43 -61.55 -17.27
N LEU A 113 12.61 -60.98 -17.56
CA LEU A 113 13.69 -61.69 -18.24
C LEU A 113 14.25 -62.85 -17.40
N GLU A 114 14.45 -62.64 -16.09
CA GLU A 114 14.90 -63.71 -15.18
C GLU A 114 13.87 -64.86 -15.10
N ASN A 115 12.58 -64.53 -14.94
CA ASN A 115 11.52 -65.54 -14.91
C ASN A 115 11.36 -66.26 -16.27
N GLY A 116 11.51 -65.55 -17.38
CA GLY A 116 11.46 -66.13 -18.72
C GLY A 116 12.66 -67.02 -19.03
N ALA A 117 13.87 -66.63 -18.61
CA ALA A 117 15.09 -67.43 -18.72
C ALA A 117 15.05 -68.68 -17.82
N SER A 118 14.46 -68.58 -16.63
CA SER A 118 14.28 -69.72 -15.73
C SER A 118 13.29 -70.76 -16.30
N SER A 119 12.31 -70.32 -17.11
CA SER A 119 11.34 -71.22 -17.76
C SER A 119 11.89 -71.94 -19.00
N SER A 120 13.02 -71.53 -19.59
CA SER A 120 13.59 -72.17 -20.79
C SER A 120 14.58 -73.29 -20.47
N LEU A 121 15.16 -73.32 -19.26
CA LEU A 121 16.11 -74.35 -18.82
C LEU A 121 15.42 -75.65 -18.34
N GLY A 122 14.08 -75.73 -18.43
CA GLY A 122 13.27 -76.85 -17.91
C GLY A 122 12.76 -77.85 -18.95
N ARG A 123 13.21 -77.80 -20.21
CA ARG A 123 12.80 -78.76 -21.26
C ARG A 123 13.97 -79.31 -22.07
N GLU A 124 14.93 -79.94 -21.41
CA GLU A 124 15.74 -80.97 -22.07
C GLU A 124 15.03 -82.32 -21.88
N SER A 125 14.22 -82.71 -22.86
CA SER A 125 13.73 -84.08 -22.96
C SER A 125 14.86 -84.96 -23.47
N PHE A 126 15.45 -85.76 -22.59
CA PHE A 126 16.25 -86.90 -23.00
C PHE A 126 15.31 -87.96 -23.58
N GLY A 127 15.22 -88.02 -24.91
CA GLY A 127 14.58 -89.12 -25.62
C GLY A 127 15.46 -90.38 -25.54
N ILE A 128 14.85 -91.48 -25.12
CA ILE A 128 15.37 -92.86 -25.18
C ILE A 128 15.30 -93.36 -26.62
#